data_AF-A0A7C3EYP9-F1
#
_entry.id   AF-A0A7C3EYP9-F1
#
_cell.length_a   1.000
_cell.length_b   1.000
_cell.length_c   1.000
_cell.angle_alpha   90.00
_cell.angle_beta   90.00
_cell.angle_gamma   90.00
#
_symmetry.space_group_name_H-M   'P 1'
#
loop_
_entity.id
_entity.type
_entity.pdbx_description
1 polymer ?
#
loop_
_entity_poly.entity_id
_entity_poly.type
_entity_poly.pdbx_seq_one_letter_code
_entity_poly.pdbx_strand_id
1 'polypeptide(L)'
;YVRIITHEQPEYYFRYVVPIGHMRPAYASAMGRAMLSDLSDEEIDKLFPEEELKPVTSKTVSTKKELKRLLEQVRKTGISYNPEGMHEGVYGIAAAIRDSNGSAVAAMALLVPIFMINPAKLKLLGDLAKLGARLISYRLGYQDADTSIRSIDDLRSWWEKSQAKSSALSP
;
A
#
# COMPACT_ATOMS: atom_id res chain seq x y z
N TYR A 1 11.93 5.19 -8.34
CA TYR A 1 11.96 5.25 -6.85
C TYR A 1 10.73 5.98 -6.36
N VAL A 2 10.33 5.77 -5.10
CA VAL A 2 9.29 6.57 -4.42
C VAL A 2 9.90 7.33 -3.25
N ARG A 3 9.37 8.52 -2.93
CA ARG A 3 9.82 9.41 -1.85
C ARG A 3 8.77 9.49 -0.75
N ILE A 4 9.18 9.48 0.51
CA ILE A 4 8.29 9.79 1.63
C ILE A 4 8.08 11.31 1.69
N ILE A 5 6.85 11.77 1.47
CA ILE A 5 6.50 13.20 1.51
C ILE A 5 5.93 13.63 2.87
N THR A 6 5.28 12.69 3.57
CA THR A 6 4.72 12.88 4.91
C THR A 6 4.54 11.53 5.57
N HIS A 7 4.46 11.49 6.90
CA HIS A 7 4.09 10.30 7.65
C HIS A 7 3.42 10.70 8.97
N GLU A 8 2.57 9.83 9.48
CA GLU A 8 2.11 9.86 10.87
C GLU A 8 2.79 8.72 11.63
N GLN A 9 3.08 8.93 12.91
CA GLN A 9 3.68 7.90 13.77
C GLN A 9 2.74 7.57 14.93
N PRO A 10 2.57 6.29 15.29
CA PRO A 10 1.81 5.95 16.47
C PRO A 10 2.63 6.20 17.75
N GLU A 11 1.94 6.49 18.85
CA GLU A 11 2.52 6.60 20.19
C GLU A 11 2.76 5.22 20.84
N TYR A 12 3.32 4.27 20.09
CA TYR A 12 3.71 2.95 20.60
C TYR A 12 5.23 2.88 20.85
N TYR A 13 5.62 2.11 21.87
CA TYR A 13 7.02 1.83 22.20
C TYR A 13 7.76 1.16 21.03
N PHE A 14 7.14 0.16 20.41
CA PHE A 14 7.70 -0.49 19.23
C PHE A 14 7.02 0.05 17.97
N ARG A 15 7.76 0.84 17.20
CA ARG A 15 7.29 1.44 15.95
C ARG A 15 8.38 1.39 14.89
N TYR A 16 7.96 1.23 13.66
CA TYR A 16 8.82 1.36 12.50
C TYR A 16 8.51 2.69 11.81
N VAL A 17 9.53 3.54 11.66
CA VAL A 17 9.40 4.90 11.15
C VAL A 17 10.31 5.09 9.95
N VAL A 18 9.81 5.79 8.93
CA VAL A 18 10.58 6.17 7.76
C VAL A 18 10.67 7.69 7.72
N PRO A 19 11.88 8.27 7.72
CA PRO A 19 12.05 9.71 7.65
C PRO A 19 11.40 10.33 6.40
N ILE A 20 10.87 11.55 6.53
CA ILE A 20 10.47 12.36 5.38
C ILE A 20 11.69 12.59 4.48
N GLY A 21 11.48 12.55 3.16
CA GLY A 21 12.51 12.74 2.14
C GLY A 21 13.24 11.46 1.73
N HIS A 22 13.15 10.37 2.51
CA HIS A 22 13.78 9.09 2.16
C HIS A 22 13.22 8.50 0.86
N MET A 23 14.14 7.93 0.06
CA MET A 23 13.84 7.29 -1.22
C MET A 23 13.83 5.76 -1.08
N ARG A 24 12.92 5.09 -1.79
CA ARG A 24 12.79 3.63 -1.81
C ARG A 24 12.69 3.10 -3.24
N PRO A 25 13.30 1.95 -3.58
CA PRO A 25 13.06 1.31 -4.86
C PRO A 25 11.57 1.02 -5.02
N ALA A 26 11.00 1.39 -6.17
CA ALA A 26 9.56 1.31 -6.36
C ALA A 26 9.08 -0.15 -6.37
N TYR A 27 9.82 -1.05 -7.01
CA TYR A 27 9.52 -2.49 -7.04
C TYR A 27 9.59 -3.14 -5.65
N ALA A 28 10.49 -2.68 -4.77
CA ALA A 28 10.71 -3.31 -3.47
C ALA A 28 9.69 -2.88 -2.41
N SER A 29 9.09 -1.69 -2.54
CA SER A 29 8.18 -1.11 -1.55
C SER A 29 6.70 -1.33 -1.84
N ALA A 30 5.86 -1.36 -0.80
CA ALA A 30 4.40 -1.41 -0.96
C ALA A 30 3.86 -0.19 -1.73
N MET A 31 4.28 1.03 -1.34
CA MET A 31 3.87 2.28 -2.00
C MET A 31 4.26 2.31 -3.47
N GLY A 32 5.50 1.92 -3.77
CA GLY A 32 5.99 1.89 -5.14
C GLY A 32 5.24 0.87 -5.99
N ARG A 33 4.97 -0.34 -5.48
CA ARG A 33 4.16 -1.32 -6.21
C ARG A 33 2.69 -0.89 -6.34
N ALA A 34 2.14 -0.16 -5.39
CA ALA A 34 0.82 0.46 -5.54
C ALA A 34 0.79 1.44 -6.71
N MET A 35 1.79 2.33 -6.84
CA MET A 35 1.88 3.28 -7.95
C MET A 35 2.19 2.58 -9.29
N LEU A 36 3.17 1.65 -9.31
CA LEU A 36 3.55 0.89 -10.50
C LEU A 36 2.41 0.04 -11.06
N SER A 37 1.41 -0.31 -10.24
CA SER A 37 0.26 -1.10 -10.70
C SER A 37 -0.59 -0.35 -11.73
N ASP A 38 -0.46 0.96 -11.80
CA ASP A 38 -1.15 1.80 -12.78
C ASP A 38 -0.56 1.71 -14.19
N LEU A 39 0.69 1.25 -14.30
CA LEU A 39 1.40 1.14 -15.57
C LEU A 39 1.08 -0.16 -16.28
N SER A 40 1.14 -0.17 -17.61
CA SER A 40 1.06 -1.38 -18.43
C SER A 40 2.31 -2.24 -18.29
N ASP A 41 2.24 -3.51 -18.69
CA ASP A 41 3.39 -4.41 -18.63
C ASP A 41 4.53 -3.95 -19.56
N GLU A 42 4.20 -3.30 -20.67
CA GLU A 42 5.16 -2.69 -21.60
C GLU A 42 5.85 -1.46 -20.96
N GLU A 43 5.13 -0.66 -20.19
CA GLU A 43 5.71 0.45 -19.44
C GLU A 43 6.63 -0.06 -18.32
N ILE A 44 6.25 -1.16 -17.66
CA ILE A 44 7.11 -1.85 -16.69
C ILE A 44 8.38 -2.40 -17.38
N ASP A 45 8.28 -2.96 -18.57
CA ASP A 45 9.46 -3.41 -19.33
C ASP A 45 10.41 -2.25 -19.69
N LYS A 46 9.86 -1.08 -20.03
CA LYS A 46 10.67 0.12 -20.29
C LYS A 46 11.36 0.65 -19.03
N LEU A 47 10.69 0.58 -17.88
CA LEU A 47 11.24 1.04 -16.60
C LEU A 47 12.29 0.07 -16.02
N PHE A 48 12.13 -1.22 -16.30
CA PHE A 48 13.01 -2.28 -15.84
C PHE A 48 13.47 -3.09 -17.07
N PRO A 49 14.49 -2.61 -17.81
CA PRO A 49 14.95 -3.29 -19.01
C PRO A 49 15.48 -4.70 -18.69
N GLU A 50 16.19 -4.83 -17.59
CA GLU A 50 16.73 -6.11 -17.10
C GLU A 50 15.66 -6.95 -16.38
N GLU A 51 15.80 -8.27 -16.44
CA GLU A 51 14.95 -9.19 -15.67
C GLU A 51 15.29 -9.15 -14.19
N GLU A 52 16.56 -8.99 -13.83
CA GLU A 52 17.02 -8.99 -12.44
C GLU A 52 16.77 -7.65 -11.75
N LEU A 53 16.17 -7.73 -10.55
CA LEU A 53 15.94 -6.61 -9.66
C LEU A 53 16.79 -6.78 -8.40
N LYS A 54 17.57 -5.75 -8.06
CA LYS A 54 18.48 -5.80 -6.90
C LYS A 54 17.69 -5.97 -5.59
N PRO A 55 17.81 -7.09 -4.86
CA PRO A 55 17.10 -7.26 -3.61
C PRO A 55 17.64 -6.29 -2.54
N VAL A 56 16.74 -5.74 -1.72
CA VAL A 56 17.10 -4.96 -0.51
C VAL A 56 17.04 -5.81 0.76
N THR A 57 16.30 -6.91 0.71
CA THR A 57 16.16 -7.96 1.73
C THR A 57 16.06 -9.32 1.04
N SER A 58 16.17 -10.40 1.83
CA SER A 58 15.94 -11.78 1.37
C SER A 58 14.52 -12.03 0.84
N LYS A 59 13.55 -11.15 1.15
CA LYS A 59 12.14 -11.24 0.74
C LYS A 59 11.76 -10.24 -0.35
N THR A 60 12.72 -9.46 -0.85
CA THR A 60 12.46 -8.51 -1.94
C THR A 60 12.13 -9.25 -3.22
N VAL A 61 11.17 -8.74 -4.00
CA VAL A 61 10.96 -9.20 -5.36
C VAL A 61 12.22 -8.98 -6.19
N SER A 62 12.79 -10.06 -6.72
CA SER A 62 14.10 -10.07 -7.37
C SER A 62 14.02 -10.18 -8.88
N THR A 63 12.83 -10.36 -9.46
CA THR A 63 12.67 -10.47 -10.92
C THR A 63 11.51 -9.62 -11.43
N LYS A 64 11.64 -9.10 -12.65
CA LYS A 64 10.60 -8.34 -13.32
C LYS A 64 9.35 -9.17 -13.59
N LYS A 65 9.51 -10.45 -13.95
CA LYS A 65 8.38 -11.37 -14.12
C LYS A 65 7.55 -11.49 -12.84
N GLU A 66 8.20 -11.66 -11.69
CA GLU A 66 7.49 -11.74 -10.41
C GLU A 66 6.90 -10.39 -10.01
N LEU A 67 7.59 -9.29 -10.31
CA LEU A 67 7.04 -7.94 -10.11
C LEU A 67 5.73 -7.78 -10.89
N LYS A 68 5.68 -8.10 -12.19
CA LYS A 68 4.46 -8.01 -13.01
C LYS A 68 3.32 -8.85 -12.42
N ARG A 69 3.60 -10.08 -11.97
CA ARG A 69 2.62 -10.93 -11.29
C ARG A 69 2.04 -10.26 -10.04
N LEU A 70 2.90 -9.64 -9.21
CA LEU A 70 2.46 -8.91 -8.03
C LEU A 70 1.65 -7.67 -8.42
N LEU A 71 2.06 -6.91 -9.43
CA LEU A 71 1.34 -5.74 -9.92
C LEU A 71 -0.06 -6.10 -10.45
N GLU A 72 -0.20 -7.24 -11.13
CA GLU A 72 -1.52 -7.74 -11.56
C GLU A 72 -2.45 -8.00 -10.35
N GLN A 73 -1.93 -8.57 -9.26
CA GLN A 73 -2.70 -8.73 -8.03
C GLN A 73 -3.10 -7.39 -7.42
N VAL A 74 -2.23 -6.38 -7.47
CA VAL A 74 -2.55 -5.02 -7.04
C VAL A 74 -3.63 -4.41 -7.93
N ARG A 75 -3.57 -4.57 -9.25
CA ARG A 75 -4.60 -4.09 -10.20
C ARG A 75 -5.97 -4.70 -9.86
N LYS A 76 -6.01 -6.00 -9.55
CA LYS A 76 -7.26 -6.73 -9.20
C LYS A 76 -7.85 -6.31 -7.86
N THR A 77 -7.00 -6.12 -6.84
CA THR A 77 -7.46 -5.92 -5.45
C THR A 77 -7.51 -4.43 -5.04
N GLY A 78 -6.69 -3.60 -5.68
CA GLY A 78 -6.39 -2.22 -5.28
C GLY A 78 -5.42 -2.12 -4.10
N ILE A 79 -4.79 -3.23 -3.68
CA ILE A 79 -3.95 -3.27 -2.46
C ILE A 79 -2.61 -3.93 -2.79
N SER A 80 -1.52 -3.27 -2.40
CA SER A 80 -0.16 -3.80 -2.44
C SER A 80 0.26 -4.32 -1.07
N TYR A 81 0.56 -5.62 -0.99
CA TYR A 81 1.10 -6.27 0.20
C TYR A 81 2.61 -6.54 0.02
N ASN A 82 3.41 -6.14 1.00
CA ASN A 82 4.87 -6.21 1.01
C ASN A 82 5.37 -6.84 2.31
N PRO A 83 5.29 -8.17 2.45
CA PRO A 83 5.88 -8.86 3.59
C PRO A 83 7.40 -8.75 3.52
N GLU A 84 7.98 -7.88 4.34
CA GLU A 84 9.43 -7.79 4.56
C GLU A 84 10.28 -7.40 3.34
N GLY A 85 9.65 -6.92 2.27
CA GLY A 85 10.35 -6.62 1.02
C GLY A 85 11.19 -5.34 1.03
N MET A 86 11.08 -4.49 2.06
CA MET A 86 11.96 -3.33 2.28
C MET A 86 12.84 -3.45 3.51
N HIS A 87 12.33 -4.07 4.58
CA HIS A 87 13.03 -4.32 5.83
C HIS A 87 12.51 -5.62 6.44
N GLU A 88 13.41 -6.47 6.91
CA GLU A 88 13.03 -7.68 7.63
C GLU A 88 12.23 -7.34 8.89
N GLY A 89 11.22 -8.14 9.20
CA GLY A 89 10.29 -7.89 10.29
C GLY A 89 9.23 -6.80 10.06
N VAL A 90 9.20 -6.13 8.90
CA VAL A 90 8.21 -5.08 8.59
C VAL A 90 7.29 -5.49 7.45
N TYR A 91 5.99 -5.39 7.67
CA TYR A 91 4.97 -5.58 6.65
C TYR A 91 4.46 -4.23 6.14
N GLY A 92 4.63 -3.99 4.84
CA GLY A 92 4.06 -2.83 4.16
C GLY A 92 2.72 -3.16 3.49
N ILE A 93 1.73 -2.31 3.68
CA ILE A 93 0.41 -2.39 3.03
C ILE A 93 0.14 -1.04 2.39
N ALA A 94 -0.23 -0.99 1.12
CA ALA A 94 -0.42 0.29 0.44
C ALA A 94 -1.53 0.27 -0.61
N ALA A 95 -2.07 1.45 -0.90
CA ALA A 95 -3.01 1.68 -1.99
C ALA A 95 -2.66 2.98 -2.72
N ALA A 96 -2.93 3.01 -4.03
CA ALA A 96 -2.64 4.16 -4.87
C ALA A 96 -3.62 5.32 -4.59
N ILE A 97 -3.09 6.54 -4.57
CA ILE A 97 -3.84 7.79 -4.56
C ILE A 97 -3.89 8.28 -6.00
N ARG A 98 -5.09 8.55 -6.50
CA ARG A 98 -5.36 8.92 -7.89
C ARG A 98 -5.78 10.38 -8.02
N ASP A 99 -5.40 11.00 -9.12
CA ASP A 99 -5.87 12.32 -9.51
C ASP A 99 -7.23 12.26 -10.24
N SER A 100 -7.74 13.41 -10.68
CA SER A 100 -9.00 13.51 -11.42
C SER A 100 -9.01 12.75 -12.75
N ASN A 101 -7.85 12.46 -13.35
CA ASN A 101 -7.73 11.67 -14.58
C ASN A 101 -7.68 10.16 -14.29
N GLY A 102 -7.65 9.80 -13.01
CA GLY A 102 -7.49 8.43 -12.56
C GLY A 102 -6.05 7.95 -12.52
N SER A 103 -5.06 8.79 -12.79
CA SER A 103 -3.64 8.38 -12.75
C SER A 103 -3.13 8.29 -11.30
N ALA A 104 -2.33 7.27 -11.00
CA ALA A 104 -1.72 7.10 -9.69
C ALA A 104 -0.59 8.13 -9.45
N VAL A 105 -0.87 9.17 -8.65
CA VAL A 105 0.06 10.28 -8.37
C VAL A 105 0.81 10.12 -7.04
N ALA A 106 0.29 9.32 -6.12
CA ALA A 106 0.92 8.99 -4.85
C ALA A 106 0.43 7.64 -4.33
N ALA A 107 0.83 7.24 -3.12
CA ALA A 107 0.27 6.10 -2.43
C ALA A 107 0.21 6.37 -0.92
N MET A 108 -0.83 5.83 -0.27
CA MET A 108 -0.92 5.73 1.18
C MET A 108 -0.41 4.38 1.61
N ALA A 109 0.37 4.31 2.69
CA ALA A 109 0.82 3.05 3.24
C ALA A 109 0.74 2.97 4.76
N LEU A 110 0.49 1.75 5.24
CA LEU A 110 0.59 1.33 6.63
C LEU A 110 1.81 0.42 6.74
N LEU A 111 2.72 0.76 7.66
CA LEU A 111 3.92 -0.01 7.91
C LEU A 111 3.81 -0.57 9.33
N VAL A 112 3.72 -1.89 9.43
CA VAL A 112 3.44 -2.57 10.70
C VAL A 112 4.46 -3.70 10.92
N PRO A 113 4.98 -3.86 12.14
CA PRO A 113 5.78 -5.03 12.51
C PRO A 113 5.05 -6.34 12.25
N ILE A 114 5.73 -7.30 11.62
CA ILE A 114 5.10 -8.53 11.11
C ILE A 114 4.47 -9.38 12.21
N PHE A 115 5.04 -9.39 13.41
CA PHE A 115 4.52 -10.14 14.55
C PHE A 115 3.17 -9.61 15.08
N MET A 116 2.75 -8.42 14.65
CA MET A 116 1.45 -7.84 15.03
C MET A 116 0.32 -8.19 14.06
N ILE A 117 0.57 -9.02 13.04
CA ILE A 117 -0.36 -9.30 11.95
C ILE A 117 -0.87 -10.74 12.04
N ASN A 118 -2.17 -10.89 11.78
CA ASN A 118 -2.83 -12.15 11.46
C ASN A 118 -3.69 -11.94 10.20
N PRO A 119 -4.26 -13.00 9.58
CA PRO A 119 -5.04 -12.86 8.35
C PRO A 119 -6.21 -11.87 8.44
N ALA A 120 -6.95 -11.87 9.56
CA ALA A 120 -8.08 -10.95 9.76
C ALA A 120 -7.63 -9.49 9.82
N LYS A 121 -6.57 -9.21 10.59
CA LYS A 121 -5.98 -7.88 10.71
C LYS A 121 -5.33 -7.43 9.41
N LEU A 122 -4.72 -8.34 8.64
CA LEU A 122 -4.16 -8.01 7.32
C LEU A 122 -5.24 -7.53 6.37
N LYS A 123 -6.39 -8.24 6.33
CA LYS A 123 -7.54 -7.82 5.53
C LYS A 123 -8.06 -6.45 5.98
N LEU A 124 -8.25 -6.26 7.29
CA LEU A 124 -8.71 -4.99 7.86
C LEU A 124 -7.79 -3.81 7.49
N LEU A 125 -6.47 -3.99 7.62
CA LEU A 125 -5.49 -2.95 7.29
C LEU A 125 -5.40 -2.70 5.78
N GLY A 126 -5.58 -3.73 4.95
CA GLY A 126 -5.69 -3.59 3.50
C GLY A 126 -6.90 -2.74 3.09
N ASP A 127 -8.07 -3.04 3.66
CA ASP A 127 -9.29 -2.28 3.43
C ASP A 127 -9.12 -0.83 3.93
N LEU A 128 -8.52 -0.61 5.11
CA LEU A 128 -8.24 0.72 5.64
C LEU A 128 -7.32 1.53 4.72
N ALA A 129 -6.21 0.93 4.25
CA ALA A 129 -5.28 1.61 3.35
C ALA A 129 -5.97 2.02 2.03
N LYS A 130 -6.80 1.13 1.48
CA LYS A 130 -7.58 1.38 0.27
C LYS A 130 -8.59 2.52 0.48
N LEU A 131 -9.37 2.50 1.55
CA LEU A 131 -10.36 3.55 1.84
C LEU A 131 -9.71 4.90 2.13
N GLY A 132 -8.60 4.92 2.87
CA GLY A 132 -7.85 6.15 3.12
C GLY A 132 -7.27 6.76 1.84
N ALA A 133 -6.67 5.93 0.97
CA ALA A 133 -6.18 6.40 -0.32
C ALA A 133 -7.30 6.93 -1.23
N ARG A 134 -8.47 6.28 -1.21
CA ARG A 134 -9.67 6.72 -1.96
C ARG A 134 -10.21 8.03 -1.45
N LEU A 135 -10.26 8.26 -0.15
CA LEU A 135 -10.68 9.54 0.42
C LEU A 135 -9.77 10.69 -0.05
N ILE A 136 -8.46 10.48 -0.08
CA ILE A 136 -7.53 11.47 -0.63
C ILE A 136 -7.78 11.66 -2.14
N SER A 137 -7.94 10.56 -2.89
CA SER A 137 -8.21 10.61 -4.32
C SER A 137 -9.48 11.40 -4.63
N TYR A 138 -10.55 11.19 -3.87
CA TYR A 138 -11.80 11.95 -3.96
C TYR A 138 -11.58 13.46 -3.77
N ARG A 139 -10.77 13.84 -2.77
CA ARG A 139 -10.38 15.24 -2.55
C ARG A 139 -9.51 15.82 -3.66
N LEU A 140 -8.81 14.98 -4.42
CA LEU A 140 -8.07 15.34 -5.63
C LEU A 140 -8.94 15.33 -6.90
N GLY A 141 -10.25 15.09 -6.77
CA GLY A 141 -11.19 15.10 -7.88
C GLY A 141 -11.40 13.76 -8.59
N TYR A 142 -10.76 12.68 -8.12
CA TYR A 142 -11.03 11.33 -8.64
C TYR A 142 -12.45 10.89 -8.27
N GLN A 143 -13.22 10.41 -9.25
CA GLN A 143 -14.54 9.84 -9.05
C GLN A 143 -14.49 8.36 -9.41
N ASP A 144 -14.71 7.47 -8.44
CA ASP A 144 -14.98 6.07 -8.70
C ASP A 144 -16.46 5.74 -8.46
N ALA A 145 -16.88 4.53 -8.82
CA ALA A 145 -18.26 4.11 -8.69
C ALA A 145 -18.72 3.90 -7.23
N ASP A 146 -17.79 3.76 -6.28
CA ASP A 146 -18.11 3.44 -4.89
C ASP A 146 -18.01 4.70 -4.02
N THR A 147 -19.18 5.22 -3.65
CA THR A 147 -19.30 6.51 -2.97
C THR A 147 -19.31 6.39 -1.44
N SER A 148 -18.97 5.21 -0.90
CA SER A 148 -19.16 4.88 0.53
C SER A 148 -18.35 5.73 1.51
N ILE A 149 -17.19 6.25 1.11
CA ILE A 149 -16.31 7.07 1.96
C ILE A 149 -15.99 8.38 1.25
N ARG A 150 -16.54 9.50 1.73
CA ARG A 150 -16.27 10.87 1.20
C ARG A 150 -15.76 11.84 2.25
N SER A 151 -15.82 11.45 3.52
CA SER A 151 -15.35 12.23 4.67
C SER A 151 -14.51 11.38 5.61
N ILE A 152 -13.80 12.05 6.53
CA ILE A 152 -13.09 11.37 7.63
C ILE A 152 -14.08 10.69 8.58
N ASP A 153 -15.27 11.23 8.76
CA ASP A 153 -16.29 10.66 9.66
C ASP A 153 -16.90 9.38 9.08
N ASP A 154 -17.03 9.27 7.75
CA ASP A 154 -17.39 8.00 7.10
C ASP A 154 -16.33 6.93 7.37
N LEU A 155 -15.04 7.30 7.24
CA LEU A 155 -13.92 6.39 7.47
C LEU A 155 -13.85 5.94 8.94
N ARG A 156 -14.09 6.85 9.89
CA ARG A 156 -14.18 6.54 11.32
C ARG A 156 -15.35 5.60 11.62
N SER A 157 -16.52 5.89 11.07
CA SER A 157 -17.71 5.05 11.22
C SER A 157 -17.49 3.64 10.67
N TRP A 158 -16.80 3.53 9.53
CA TRP A 158 -16.39 2.24 8.97
C TRP A 158 -15.40 1.51 9.88
N TRP A 159 -14.41 2.22 10.44
CA TRP A 159 -13.39 1.66 11.31
C TRP A 159 -13.99 1.06 12.58
N GLU A 160 -14.84 1.80 13.29
CA GLU A 160 -15.51 1.35 14.52
C GLU A 160 -16.32 0.07 14.28
N LYS A 161 -17.13 0.04 13.21
CA LYS A 161 -17.92 -1.13 12.82
C LYS A 161 -17.05 -2.33 12.46
N SER A 162 -15.90 -2.09 11.83
CA SER A 162 -14.99 -3.15 11.39
C SER A 162 -14.20 -3.75 12.56
N GLN A 163 -13.83 -2.94 13.53
CA GLN A 163 -13.20 -3.41 14.76
C GLN A 163 -14.14 -4.29 15.59
N ALA A 164 -15.40 -3.87 15.77
CA ALA A 164 -16.40 -4.66 16.51
C ALA A 164 -16.62 -6.06 15.89
N LYS A 165 -16.58 -6.17 14.56
CA LYS A 165 -16.64 -7.45 13.85
C LYS A 165 -15.37 -8.28 14.01
N SER A 166 -14.20 -7.63 14.01
CA SER A 166 -12.91 -8.33 14.17
C SER A 166 -12.70 -8.85 15.60
N SER A 167 -13.18 -8.15 16.62
CA SER A 167 -13.14 -8.60 18.01
C SER A 167 -14.10 -9.76 18.26
N ALA A 168 -15.23 -9.82 17.54
CA ALA A 168 -16.17 -10.95 17.59
C ALA A 168 -15.65 -12.23 16.89
N LEU A 169 -14.54 -12.13 16.15
CA LEU A 169 -13.92 -13.23 15.39
C LEU A 169 -12.58 -13.69 15.99
N SER A 170 -12.20 -13.16 17.15
CA SER A 170 -11.03 -13.62 17.91
C SER A 170 -11.52 -14.56 19.02
N PRO A 171 -11.08 -15.83 19.07
CA PRO A 171 -11.43 -16.76 20.15
C PRO A 171 -10.88 -16.34 21.50
#